data_AF-A0A9X5X6S7-F1
#
_entry.id   AF-A0A9X5X6S7-F1
#
_cell.length_a   1.000
_cell.length_b   1.000
_cell.length_c   1.000
_cell.angle_alpha   90.00
_cell.angle_beta   90.00
_cell.angle_gamma   90.00
#
_symmetry.space_group_name_H-M   'P 1'
#
loop_
_entity.id
_entity.type
_entity.pdbx_description
1 polymer ?
#
loop_
_entity_poly.entity_id
_entity_poly.type
_entity_poly.pdbx_seq_one_letter_code
_entity_poly.pdbx_strand_id
1 'polypeptide(L)'
;MAKAVGIDLGTTNSVIAVWEGGEPSVVPNSEGNRTTPSVVAFTDTGERLVGQLARRQAILNPKGTIYSAKRFIGRHFDEISDEARAVAYDVVEGDGGAARFKVRDKLYAPEEISAQ
;
A
#
# COMPACT_ATOMS: atom_id res chain seq x y z
N MET A 1 -23.60 -10.26 14.04
CA MET A 1 -22.68 -11.36 13.63
C MET A 1 -21.59 -10.76 12.75
N ALA A 2 -20.33 -11.18 12.95
CA ALA A 2 -19.26 -10.81 12.04
C ALA A 2 -19.52 -11.45 10.66
N LYS A 3 -19.36 -10.68 9.59
CA LYS A 3 -19.38 -11.20 8.21
C LYS A 3 -17.94 -11.46 7.78
N ALA A 4 -17.66 -12.65 7.26
CA ALA A 4 -16.40 -12.87 6.55
C ALA A 4 -16.36 -12.03 5.28
N VAL A 5 -15.19 -11.53 4.93
CA VAL A 5 -14.96 -10.71 3.73
C VAL A 5 -13.84 -11.33 2.89
N GLY A 6 -13.94 -11.21 1.57
CA GLY A 6 -12.85 -11.50 0.66
C GLY A 6 -12.10 -10.22 0.35
N ILE A 7 -10.78 -10.21 0.52
CA ILE A 7 -9.92 -9.08 0.17
C ILE A 7 -8.92 -9.54 -0.89
N ASP A 8 -9.02 -8.97 -2.09
CA ASP A 8 -7.92 -9.00 -3.05
C ASP A 8 -6.99 -7.83 -2.73
N LEU A 9 -5.85 -8.14 -2.12
CA LEU A 9 -4.81 -7.16 -1.83
C LEU A 9 -3.81 -7.14 -3.00
N GLY A 10 -4.09 -6.37 -4.04
CA GLY A 10 -3.25 -6.31 -5.24
C GLY A 10 -2.04 -5.36 -5.11
N THR A 11 -1.17 -5.39 -6.12
CA THR A 11 0.00 -4.49 -6.20
C THR A 11 -0.40 -3.06 -6.55
N THR A 12 -1.45 -2.91 -7.36
CA THR A 12 -1.88 -1.61 -7.91
C THR A 12 -3.24 -1.20 -7.38
N ASN A 13 -4.18 -2.14 -7.30
CA ASN A 13 -5.51 -1.91 -6.75
C ASN A 13 -5.88 -3.07 -5.83
N SER A 14 -6.73 -2.77 -4.85
CA SER A 14 -7.33 -3.73 -3.94
C SER A 14 -8.85 -3.70 -4.06
N VAL A 15 -9.49 -4.82 -3.73
CA VAL A 15 -10.94 -5.02 -3.78
C VAL A 15 -11.40 -5.72 -2.50
N ILE A 16 -12.57 -5.35 -2.00
CA ILE A 16 -13.25 -6.07 -0.92
C ILE A 16 -14.63 -6.54 -1.38
N ALA A 17 -14.97 -7.77 -1.04
CA ALA A 17 -16.25 -8.39 -1.36
C ALA A 17 -16.85 -9.10 -0.13
N VAL A 18 -18.18 -9.21 -0.13
CA VAL A 18 -18.97 -9.88 0.90
C VAL A 18 -19.92 -10.89 0.25
N TRP A 19 -20.36 -11.90 1.01
CA TRP A 19 -21.43 -12.79 0.57
C TRP A 19 -22.78 -12.25 1.05
N GLU A 20 -23.64 -11.81 0.13
CA GLU A 20 -24.95 -11.23 0.43
C GLU A 20 -26.01 -11.78 -0.53
N GLY A 21 -27.20 -12.08 -0.02
CA GLY A 21 -28.30 -12.56 -0.87
C GLY A 21 -28.07 -13.92 -1.56
N GLY A 22 -27.04 -14.68 -1.14
CA GLY A 22 -26.67 -15.94 -1.79
C GLY A 22 -25.64 -15.79 -2.92
N GLU A 23 -25.10 -14.59 -3.13
CA GLU A 23 -24.10 -14.30 -4.16
C GLU A 23 -22.94 -13.42 -3.64
N PRO A 24 -21.76 -13.45 -4.27
CA PRO A 24 -20.68 -12.53 -3.93
C PRO A 24 -20.97 -11.12 -4.47
N SER A 25 -20.80 -10.10 -3.62
CA SER A 25 -21.00 -8.69 -3.97
C SER A 25 -19.77 -7.85 -3.59
N VAL A 26 -19.29 -7.02 -4.52
CA VAL A 26 -18.17 -6.09 -4.29
C VAL A 26 -18.67 -4.84 -3.56
N VAL A 27 -17.99 -4.49 -2.47
CA VAL A 27 -18.33 -3.32 -1.66
C VAL A 27 -17.64 -2.07 -2.24
N PRO A 28 -18.39 -1.01 -2.63
CA PRO A 28 -17.80 0.26 -3.01
C PRO A 28 -17.04 0.89 -1.83
N ASN A 29 -15.89 1.50 -2.10
CA ASN A 29 -15.18 2.28 -1.10
C ASN A 29 -15.91 3.61 -0.80
N SER A 30 -15.40 4.40 0.15
CA SER A 30 -15.97 5.69 0.54
C SER A 30 -16.05 6.72 -0.59
N GLU A 31 -15.32 6.50 -1.69
CA GLU A 31 -15.33 7.33 -2.90
C GLU A 31 -16.28 6.79 -3.99
N GLY A 32 -17.03 5.71 -3.69
CA GLY A 32 -17.96 5.06 -4.61
C GLY A 32 -17.32 4.11 -5.62
N ASN A 33 -16.00 3.89 -5.55
CA ASN A 33 -15.27 3.02 -6.47
C ASN A 33 -15.26 1.58 -5.97
N ARG A 34 -15.38 0.61 -6.90
CA ARG A 34 -15.28 -0.83 -6.59
C ARG A 34 -13.84 -1.34 -6.44
N THR A 35 -12.86 -0.51 -6.74
CA THR A 35 -11.43 -0.77 -6.52
C THR A 35 -10.84 0.41 -5.76
N THR A 36 -9.84 0.13 -4.93
CA THR A 36 -9.08 1.15 -4.20
C THR A 36 -7.62 1.05 -4.61
N PRO A 37 -6.95 2.14 -5.04
CA PRO A 37 -5.52 2.09 -5.31
C PRO A 37 -4.74 1.60 -4.10
N SER A 38 -3.79 0.69 -4.31
CA SER A 38 -2.90 0.15 -3.26
C SER A 38 -1.75 1.14 -3.01
N VAL A 39 -2.12 2.31 -2.51
CA VAL A 39 -1.23 3.46 -2.32
C VAL A 39 -1.50 4.09 -0.96
N VAL A 40 -0.42 4.39 -0.24
CA VAL A 40 -0.43 5.06 1.06
C VAL A 40 0.46 6.29 0.96
N ALA A 41 0.01 7.43 1.47
CA ALA A 41 0.82 8.64 1.53
C ALA A 41 0.87 9.20 2.96
N PHE A 42 2.05 9.66 3.37
CA PHE A 42 2.27 10.35 4.63
C PHE A 42 2.47 11.85 4.36
N THR A 43 1.52 12.67 4.79
CA THR A 43 1.58 14.13 4.62
C THR A 43 2.61 14.75 5.57
N ASP A 44 3.02 15.99 5.32
CA ASP A 44 3.98 16.72 6.19
C ASP A 44 3.45 16.97 7.60
N THR A 45 2.14 17.00 7.76
CA THR A 45 1.48 17.08 9.08
C THR A 45 1.42 15.74 9.81
N GLY A 46 1.90 14.65 9.19
CA GLY A 46 1.88 13.30 9.75
C GLY A 46 0.57 12.54 9.54
N GLU A 47 -0.37 13.09 8.77
CA GLU A 47 -1.60 12.43 8.38
C GLU A 47 -1.32 11.31 7.38
N ARG A 48 -2.12 10.22 7.48
CA ARG A 48 -2.07 9.11 6.54
C ARG A 48 -3.24 9.19 5.58
N LEU A 49 -2.93 9.17 4.29
CA LEU A 49 -3.90 9.08 3.21
C LEU A 49 -3.79 7.69 2.58
N VAL A 50 -4.91 7.14 2.12
CA VAL A 50 -4.98 5.83 1.46
C VAL A 50 -5.82 5.95 0.19
N GLY A 51 -5.56 5.10 -0.81
CA GLY A 51 -6.39 5.01 -2.00
C GLY A 51 -6.17 6.18 -2.97
N GLN A 52 -7.25 6.75 -3.51
CA GLN A 52 -7.13 7.82 -4.51
C GLN A 52 -6.53 9.10 -3.92
N LEU A 53 -6.85 9.43 -2.66
CA LEU A 53 -6.27 10.60 -2.00
C LEU A 53 -4.74 10.49 -1.92
N ALA A 54 -4.22 9.32 -1.56
CA ALA A 54 -2.78 9.06 -1.56
C ALA A 54 -2.18 9.11 -2.97
N ARG A 55 -2.84 8.48 -3.95
CA ARG A 55 -2.38 8.47 -5.35
C ARG A 55 -2.24 9.88 -5.94
N ARG A 56 -3.14 10.80 -5.59
CA ARG A 56 -3.07 12.21 -6.02
C ARG A 56 -1.84 12.94 -5.49
N GLN A 57 -1.29 12.51 -4.34
CA GLN A 57 -0.10 13.09 -3.75
C GLN A 57 1.20 12.63 -4.43
N ALA A 58 1.20 11.56 -5.23
CA ALA A 58 2.43 10.95 -5.73
C ALA A 58 3.34 11.91 -6.53
N ILE A 59 2.76 12.91 -7.20
CA ILE A 59 3.52 13.90 -7.98
C ILE A 59 4.13 14.98 -7.06
N LEU A 60 3.38 15.45 -6.06
CA LEU A 60 3.79 16.54 -5.17
C LEU A 60 4.62 16.05 -3.98
N ASN A 61 4.40 14.80 -3.55
CA ASN A 61 5.04 14.15 -2.43
C ASN A 61 5.52 12.72 -2.84
N PRO A 62 6.49 12.61 -3.77
CA PRO A 62 6.93 11.31 -4.29
C PRO A 62 7.65 10.46 -3.23
N LYS A 63 8.38 11.08 -2.31
CA LYS A 63 9.13 10.38 -1.24
C LYS A 63 8.23 9.90 -0.11
N GLY A 64 7.12 10.59 0.16
CA GLY A 64 6.14 10.21 1.18
C GLY A 64 4.98 9.36 0.66
N THR A 65 4.93 9.04 -0.64
CA THR A 65 3.84 8.27 -1.25
C THR A 65 4.33 6.90 -1.70
N ILE A 66 3.88 5.85 -1.02
CA ILE A 66 4.28 4.46 -1.24
C ILE A 66 3.23 3.75 -2.08
N TYR A 67 3.66 3.21 -3.22
CA TYR A 67 2.87 2.39 -4.15
C TYR A 67 3.65 1.11 -4.46
N SER A 68 2.99 0.06 -4.98
CA SER A 68 3.64 -1.22 -5.30
C SER A 68 4.27 -1.95 -4.10
N ALA A 69 3.86 -1.65 -2.86
CA ALA A 69 4.39 -2.25 -1.63
C ALA A 69 4.40 -3.78 -1.68
N LYS A 70 3.39 -4.40 -2.31
CA LYS A 70 3.28 -5.85 -2.50
C LYS A 70 4.50 -6.50 -3.17
N ARG A 71 5.26 -5.76 -3.98
CA ARG A 71 6.49 -6.28 -4.62
C ARG A 71 7.64 -6.50 -3.64
N PHE A 72 7.57 -5.88 -2.46
CA PHE A 72 8.63 -5.87 -1.45
C PHE A 72 8.31 -6.72 -0.22
N ILE A 73 7.05 -7.17 -0.06
CA ILE A 73 6.61 -8.00 1.07
C ILE A 73 7.47 -9.26 1.15
N GLY A 74 7.99 -9.55 2.35
CA GLY A 74 8.81 -10.72 2.63
C GLY A 74 10.14 -10.80 1.87
N ARG A 75 10.63 -9.69 1.28
CA ARG A 75 11.85 -9.67 0.47
C ARG A 75 13.04 -9.06 1.21
N HIS A 76 14.23 -9.55 0.90
CA HIS A 76 15.49 -8.94 1.28
C HIS A 76 15.86 -7.78 0.34
N PHE A 77 16.70 -6.86 0.82
CA PHE A 77 17.08 -5.66 0.07
C PHE A 77 18.01 -5.95 -1.11
N ASP A 78 18.85 -6.98 -1.00
CA ASP A 78 19.84 -7.37 -2.01
C ASP A 78 19.22 -8.02 -3.27
N GLU A 79 17.98 -8.51 -3.17
CA GLU A 79 17.26 -9.21 -4.24
C GLU A 79 16.23 -8.34 -5.00
N ILE A 80 16.13 -7.05 -4.69
CA ILE A 80 15.10 -6.12 -5.22
C ILE A 80 15.69 -4.87 -5.88
N SER A 81 16.92 -4.95 -6.41
CA SER A 81 17.63 -3.78 -6.93
C SER A 81 16.88 -3.06 -8.06
N ASP A 82 16.18 -3.82 -8.91
CA ASP A 82 15.45 -3.26 -10.05
C ASP A 82 14.13 -2.62 -9.61
N GLU A 83 13.37 -3.27 -8.71
CA GLU A 83 12.16 -2.71 -8.12
C GLU A 83 12.47 -1.44 -7.31
N ALA A 84 13.55 -1.45 -6.53
CA ALA A 84 13.99 -0.29 -5.74
C ALA A 84 14.37 0.91 -6.62
N ARG A 85 14.95 0.68 -7.81
CA ARG A 85 15.27 1.74 -8.79
C ARG A 85 14.05 2.24 -9.56
N ALA A 86 13.00 1.43 -9.66
CA ALA A 86 11.78 1.76 -10.40
C ALA A 86 10.79 2.63 -9.60
N VAL A 87 11.04 2.86 -8.31
CA VAL A 87 10.17 3.64 -7.43
C VAL A 87 10.77 5.00 -7.08
N ALA A 88 9.89 5.97 -6.77
CA ALA A 88 10.32 7.32 -6.43
C ALA A 88 10.72 7.49 -4.96
N TYR A 89 10.19 6.63 -4.06
CA TYR A 89 10.45 6.64 -2.63
C TYR A 89 11.69 5.83 -2.25
N ASP A 90 12.16 6.00 -1.01
CA ASP A 90 13.40 5.40 -0.56
C ASP A 90 13.17 3.98 -0.03
N VAL A 91 13.69 2.99 -0.74
CA VAL A 91 13.81 1.60 -0.27
C VAL A 91 15.20 1.43 0.31
N VAL A 92 15.28 0.92 1.53
CA VAL A 92 16.55 0.75 2.27
C VAL A 92 16.63 -0.62 2.92
N GLU A 93 17.86 -1.04 3.22
CA GLU A 93 18.11 -2.23 4.03
C GLU A 93 17.75 -1.96 5.49
N GLY A 94 16.94 -2.84 6.08
CA GLY A 94 16.64 -2.86 7.51
C GLY A 94 17.28 -4.05 8.23
N ASP A 95 16.82 -4.29 9.46
CA ASP A 95 17.33 -5.39 10.29
C ASP A 95 17.24 -6.74 9.57
N GLY A 96 18.34 -7.52 9.64
CA GLY A 96 18.43 -8.82 8.99
C GLY A 96 18.41 -8.77 7.46
N GLY A 97 18.67 -7.62 6.85
CA GLY A 97 18.67 -7.44 5.39
C GLY A 97 17.28 -7.27 4.79
N ALA A 98 16.23 -7.12 5.61
CA ALA A 98 14.86 -6.97 5.13
C ALA A 98 14.66 -5.64 4.39
N ALA A 99 13.88 -5.66 3.31
CA ALA A 99 13.50 -4.42 2.61
C ALA A 99 12.61 -3.53 3.49
N ARG A 100 12.95 -2.24 3.60
CA ARG A 100 12.16 -1.23 4.33
C ARG A 100 11.91 -0.01 3.46
N PHE A 101 10.82 0.69 3.75
CA PHE A 101 10.56 2.00 3.17
C PHE A 101 10.93 3.09 4.17
N LYS A 102 11.84 3.97 3.80
CA LYS A 102 12.18 5.15 4.60
C LYS A 102 11.25 6.29 4.22
N VAL A 103 10.43 6.71 5.18
CA VAL A 103 9.58 7.89 5.05
C VAL A 103 9.96 8.84 6.17
N ARG A 104 10.67 9.92 5.80
CA ARG A 104 11.31 10.85 6.74
C ARG A 104 12.28 10.08 7.67
N ASP A 105 12.08 10.17 8.97
CA ASP A 105 12.91 9.55 10.01
C ASP A 105 12.39 8.19 10.46
N LYS A 106 11.39 7.62 9.76
CA LYS A 106 10.78 6.34 10.11
C LYS A 106 11.01 5.31 9.01
N LEU A 107 11.25 4.07 9.45
CA LEU A 107 11.30 2.89 8.60
C LEU A 107 9.99 2.13 8.75
N TYR A 108 9.38 1.77 7.63
CA TYR A 108 8.18 0.95 7.58
C TYR A 108 8.47 -0.38 6.87
N ALA A 109 7.93 -1.47 7.42
CA ALA A 109 7.83 -2.74 6.71
C ALA A 109 6.85 -2.63 5.54
N PRO A 110 7.06 -3.37 4.44
CA PRO A 110 6.07 -3.51 3.40
C PRO A 110 4.69 -3.96 3.91
N GLU A 111 4.67 -4.85 4.90
CA GLU A 111 3.46 -5.35 5.56
C GLU A 111 2.74 -4.25 6.35
N GLU A 112 3.49 -3.36 7.00
CA GLU A 112 2.92 -2.22 7.73
C GLU A 112 2.27 -1.21 6.77
N ILE A 113 2.83 -1.01 5.58
CA ILE A 113 2.21 -0.20 4.53
C ILE A 113 0.96 -0.88 3.98
N SER A 114 1.00 -2.19 3.74
CA SER A 114 -0.15 -2.94 3.22
C SER A 114 -1.31 -3.04 4.22
N ALA A 115 -1.07 -2.81 5.51
CA ALA A 115 -2.10 -2.81 6.55
C ALA A 115 -2.77 -1.44 6.78
N GLN A 116 -2.33 -0.37 6.11
CA GLN A 116 -2.92 0.98 6.26
C GLN A 116 -4.27 1.12 5.54
#